data_AF-A0A101ICK7-F1
#
_entry.id   AF-A0A101ICK7-F1
#
_cell.length_a   1.000
_cell.length_b   1.000
_cell.length_c   1.000
_cell.angle_alpha   90.00
_cell.angle_beta   90.00
_cell.angle_gamma   90.00
#
_symmetry.space_group_name_H-M   'P 1'
#
loop_
_entity.id
_entity.type
_entity.pdbx_description
1 polymer ?
#
loop_
_entity_poly.entity_id
_entity_poly.type
_entity_poly.pdbx_seq_one_letter_code
_entity_poly.pdbx_strand_id
1 'polypeptide(L)'
;MLMKKPEQKIGIRTYLIYLLVGAALGLYYGLFYKHPGTPPAYSYLMAAALALVAAGVTVAVQYWKKAPFRDMLKDFLRVFVIFAVFLLGLELRKLIFEEWGKTVVTVYTTILGLALGLIVAYQRHSVEKIEKR
;
A
#
# COMPACT_ATOMS: atom_id res chain seq x y z
N MET A 1 7.63 37.56 22.65
CA MET A 1 7.48 37.39 21.19
C MET A 1 7.18 35.90 20.94
N LEU A 2 5.90 35.53 20.78
CA LEU A 2 5.49 34.14 20.57
C LEU A 2 5.70 33.79 19.09
N MET A 3 6.74 32.99 18.82
CA MET A 3 7.08 32.51 17.49
C MET A 3 6.03 31.48 17.06
N LYS A 4 5.09 31.92 16.23
CA LYS A 4 4.01 31.10 15.66
C LYS A 4 4.65 30.06 14.73
N LYS A 5 4.68 28.79 15.16
CA LYS A 5 5.14 27.67 14.31
C LYS A 5 4.32 27.67 13.02
N PRO A 6 4.95 27.54 11.83
CA PRO A 6 4.20 27.52 10.59
C PRO A 6 3.30 26.29 10.60
N GLU A 7 1.98 26.51 10.50
CA GLU A 7 1.05 25.44 10.22
C GLU A 7 1.43 24.83 8.87
N GLN A 8 2.08 23.66 8.90
CA GLN A 8 2.17 22.82 7.73
C GLN A 8 0.74 22.37 7.40
N LYS A 9 0.06 23.14 6.54
CA LYS A 9 -1.08 22.64 5.79
C LYS A 9 -0.52 21.64 4.81
N ILE A 10 -0.81 20.35 5.00
CA ILE A 10 -0.64 19.36 3.93
C ILE A 10 -1.41 19.91 2.73
N GLY A 11 -0.70 20.51 1.79
CA GLY A 11 -1.31 21.07 0.59
C GLY A 11 -1.87 19.96 -0.27
N ILE A 12 -2.88 20.28 -1.08
CA ILE A 12 -3.41 19.45 -2.17
C ILE A 12 -2.29 18.73 -2.97
N ARG A 13 -1.11 19.36 -3.05
CA ARG A 13 0.10 18.82 -3.67
C ARG A 13 0.57 17.48 -3.07
N THR A 14 0.51 17.30 -1.75
CA THR A 14 0.96 16.05 -1.09
C THR A 14 -0.02 14.90 -1.36
N TYR A 15 -1.32 15.18 -1.37
CA TYR A 15 -2.35 14.21 -1.76
C TYR A 15 -2.17 13.74 -3.21
N LEU A 16 -1.94 14.70 -4.11
CA LEU A 16 -1.64 14.42 -5.51
C LEU A 16 -0.39 13.55 -5.68
N ILE A 17 0.67 13.76 -4.89
CA ILE A 17 1.88 12.94 -4.97
C ILE A 17 1.57 11.48 -4.62
N TYR A 18 0.86 11.22 -3.51
CA TYR A 18 0.52 9.85 -3.14
C TYR A 18 -0.41 9.17 -4.14
N LEU A 19 -1.36 9.92 -4.70
CA LEU A 19 -2.25 9.45 -5.76
C LEU A 19 -1.48 9.10 -7.04
N LEU A 20 -0.58 9.98 -7.48
CA LEU A 20 0.25 9.77 -8.67
C LEU A 20 1.24 8.61 -8.48
N VAL A 21 1.85 8.49 -7.30
CA VAL A 21 2.76 7.37 -6.97
C VAL A 21 1.98 6.05 -6.99
N GLY A 22 0.79 6.01 -6.38
CA GLY A 22 -0.07 4.84 -6.41
C GLY A 22 -0.47 4.45 -7.85
N ALA A 23 -0.88 5.43 -8.66
CA ALA A 23 -1.21 5.24 -10.06
C ALA A 23 -0.02 4.69 -10.87
N ALA A 24 1.17 5.28 -10.70
CA ALA A 24 2.38 4.86 -11.40
C ALA A 24 2.79 3.43 -11.03
N LEU A 25 2.70 3.07 -9.74
CA LEU A 25 2.94 1.70 -9.29
C LEU A 25 1.92 0.72 -9.89
N GLY A 26 0.64 1.07 -9.86
CA GLY A 26 -0.42 0.27 -10.47
C GLY A 26 -0.24 0.06 -11.97
N LEU A 27 0.13 1.13 -12.68
CA LEU A 27 0.41 1.09 -14.11
C LEU A 27 1.64 0.22 -14.42
N TYR A 28 2.71 0.34 -13.62
CA TYR A 28 3.91 -0.50 -13.75
C TYR A 28 3.56 -1.98 -13.59
N TYR A 29 2.83 -2.33 -12.53
CA TYR A 29 2.41 -3.71 -12.28
C TYR A 29 1.41 -4.26 -13.30
N GLY A 30 0.77 -3.40 -14.10
CA GLY A 30 -0.11 -3.78 -15.20
C GLY A 30 0.65 -3.97 -16.52
N LEU A 31 1.37 -2.93 -16.95
CA LEU A 31 2.08 -2.91 -18.24
C LEU A 31 3.19 -3.97 -18.33
N PHE A 32 3.91 -4.17 -17.23
CA PHE A 32 5.01 -5.14 -17.16
C PHE A 32 4.54 -6.51 -16.66
N TYR A 33 3.24 -6.72 -16.46
CA TYR A 33 2.73 -8.05 -16.16
C TYR A 33 2.97 -8.97 -17.35
N LYS A 34 3.82 -9.98 -17.11
CA LYS A 34 3.99 -11.15 -17.96
C LYS A 34 3.32 -12.30 -17.23
N HIS A 35 2.23 -12.82 -17.80
CA HIS A 35 1.57 -13.99 -17.26
C HIS A 35 2.60 -15.12 -17.18
N PRO A 36 2.88 -15.66 -15.99
CA PRO A 36 3.85 -16.73 -15.86
C PRO A 36 3.24 -17.97 -16.50
N GLY A 37 3.71 -18.34 -17.69
CA GLY A 37 3.52 -19.69 -18.22
C GLY A 37 4.26 -20.76 -17.41
N THR A 38 4.59 -20.50 -16.14
CA THR A 38 5.36 -21.37 -15.25
C THR A 38 4.49 -21.86 -14.08
N PRO A 39 4.66 -23.12 -13.64
CA PRO A 39 3.72 -23.78 -12.75
C PRO A 39 3.55 -23.06 -11.40
N PRO A 40 2.37 -23.20 -10.75
CA PRO A 40 1.95 -22.43 -9.56
C PRO A 40 2.84 -22.59 -8.30
N ALA A 41 3.83 -23.49 -8.31
CA ALA A 41 4.69 -23.77 -7.16
C ALA A 41 5.48 -22.55 -6.64
N TYR A 42 5.85 -21.61 -7.52
CA TYR A 42 6.61 -20.42 -7.12
C TYR A 42 5.75 -19.28 -6.56
N SER A 43 4.43 -19.28 -6.77
CA SER A 43 3.56 -18.19 -6.28
C SER A 43 3.33 -18.26 -4.76
N TYR A 44 3.11 -19.46 -4.22
CA TYR A 44 2.83 -19.63 -2.78
C TYR A 44 4.05 -19.38 -1.91
N LEU A 45 5.22 -19.86 -2.34
CA LEU A 45 6.49 -19.66 -1.66
C LEU A 45 6.89 -18.18 -1.63
N MET A 46 6.67 -17.47 -2.74
CA MET A 46 6.91 -16.03 -2.83
C MET A 46 5.94 -15.24 -1.93
N ALA A 47 4.66 -15.60 -1.91
CA ALA A 47 3.67 -14.99 -1.02
C ALA A 47 4.01 -15.22 0.45
N ALA A 48 4.42 -16.44 0.82
CA ALA A 48 4.86 -16.77 2.17
C ALA A 48 6.13 -16.01 2.57
N ALA A 49 7.12 -15.92 1.69
CA ALA A 49 8.34 -15.15 1.92
C ALA A 49 8.04 -13.65 2.09
N LEU A 50 7.18 -13.07 1.24
CA LEU A 50 6.74 -11.68 1.35
C LEU A 50 5.99 -11.42 2.66
N ALA A 51 5.12 -12.35 3.09
CA ALA A 51 4.42 -12.26 4.36
C ALA A 51 5.37 -12.29 5.56
N LEU A 52 6.38 -13.17 5.52
CA LEU A 52 7.45 -13.26 6.53
C LEU A 52 8.27 -11.97 6.62
N VAL A 53 8.66 -11.41 5.48
CA VAL A 53 9.38 -10.13 5.41
C VAL A 53 8.51 -9.00 5.94
N ALA A 54 7.24 -8.91 5.55
CA ALA A 54 6.32 -7.89 6.04
C ALA A 54 6.11 -8.00 7.57
N ALA A 55 5.98 -9.22 8.09
CA ALA A 55 5.89 -9.47 9.53
C ALA A 55 7.16 -9.01 10.26
N GLY A 56 8.35 -9.39 9.74
CA GLY A 56 9.63 -8.99 10.30
C GLY A 56 9.85 -7.47 10.32
N VAL A 57 9.53 -6.79 9.22
CA VAL A 57 9.61 -5.32 9.13
C VAL A 57 8.66 -4.68 10.14
N THR A 58 7.44 -5.20 10.29
CA THR A 58 6.47 -4.61 11.21
C THR A 58 6.89 -4.78 12.67
N VAL A 59 7.45 -5.94 13.03
CA VAL A 59 8.01 -6.19 14.36
C VAL A 59 9.23 -5.30 14.62
N ALA A 60 10.15 -5.16 13.64
CA ALA A 60 11.34 -4.33 13.78
C ALA A 60 11.01 -2.84 13.96
N VAL A 61 10.08 -2.31 13.16
CA VAL A 61 9.60 -0.92 13.27
C VAL A 61 8.92 -0.67 14.62
N GLN A 62 8.16 -1.65 15.13
CA GLN A 62 7.51 -1.55 16.43
C GLN A 62 8.49 -1.62 17.60
N TYR A 63 9.49 -2.50 17.53
CA TYR A 63 10.55 -2.60 18.54
C TYR A 63 11.32 -1.28 18.71
N TRP A 64 11.54 -0.56 17.60
CA TRP A 64 12.18 0.75 17.63
C TRP A 64 11.31 1.89 18.17
N LYS A 65 9.98 1.82 18.07
CA LYS A 65 9.10 2.95 18.46
C LYS A 65 8.69 2.99 19.94
N LYS A 66 8.94 1.96 20.76
CA LYS A 66 8.54 1.88 22.18
C LYS A 66 7.08 2.34 22.46
N ALA A 67 6.16 2.06 21.54
CA ALA A 67 4.75 2.44 21.65
C ALA A 67 3.95 1.43 22.51
N PRO A 68 2.81 1.82 23.11
CA PRO A 68 1.94 0.89 23.81
C PRO A 68 1.34 -0.16 22.84
N PHE A 69 1.32 -1.43 23.27
CA PHE A 69 0.90 -2.60 22.46
C PHE A 69 -0.44 -2.42 21.75
N ARG A 70 -1.39 -1.72 22.38
CA ARG A 70 -2.74 -1.52 21.84
C ARG A 70 -2.77 -0.60 20.62
N ASP A 71 -1.91 0.41 20.59
CA ASP A 71 -1.79 1.31 19.43
C ASP A 71 -0.93 0.66 18.34
N MET A 72 0.09 -0.12 18.73
CA MET A 72 0.87 -0.96 17.83
C MET A 72 0.00 -1.97 17.06
N LEU A 73 -0.90 -2.66 17.75
CA LEU A 73 -1.77 -3.66 17.15
C LEU A 73 -2.77 -3.04 16.17
N LYS A 74 -3.28 -1.83 16.46
CA LYS A 74 -4.17 -1.10 15.55
C LYS A 74 -3.44 -0.67 14.27
N ASP A 75 -2.24 -0.12 14.40
CA ASP A 75 -1.43 0.28 13.24
C ASP A 75 -0.98 -0.95 12.43
N PHE A 76 -0.59 -2.03 13.11
CA PHE A 76 -0.33 -3.33 12.48
C PHE A 76 -1.53 -3.80 11.66
N LEU A 77 -2.71 -3.89 12.28
CA LEU A 77 -3.91 -4.36 11.59
C LEU A 77 -4.24 -3.47 10.39
N ARG A 78 -4.11 -2.15 10.54
CA ARG A 78 -4.39 -1.20 9.46
C ARG A 78 -3.45 -1.42 8.27
N VAL A 79 -2.15 -1.50 8.50
CA VAL A 79 -1.16 -1.76 7.43
C VAL A 79 -1.36 -3.14 6.85
N PHE A 80 -1.57 -4.15 7.70
CA PHE A 80 -1.84 -5.52 7.28
C PHE A 80 -3.05 -5.62 6.36
N VAL A 81 -4.17 -4.96 6.69
CA VAL A 81 -5.38 -4.96 5.85
C VAL A 81 -5.10 -4.31 4.49
N ILE A 82 -4.41 -3.16 4.46
CA ILE A 82 -4.06 -2.49 3.18
C ILE A 82 -3.17 -3.40 2.33
N PHE A 83 -2.17 -4.03 2.95
CA PHE A 83 -1.22 -4.90 2.27
C PHE A 83 -1.88 -6.20 1.80
N ALA A 84 -2.78 -6.77 2.61
CA ALA A 84 -3.58 -7.94 2.26
C ALA A 84 -4.51 -7.65 1.09
N VAL A 85 -5.21 -6.51 1.11
CA VAL A 85 -6.06 -6.06 -0.01
C VAL A 85 -5.23 -5.87 -1.28
N PHE A 86 -4.04 -5.30 -1.18
CA PHE A 86 -3.14 -5.15 -2.32
C PHE A 86 -2.68 -6.51 -2.87
N LEU A 87 -2.27 -7.45 -2.00
CA LEU A 87 -1.86 -8.79 -2.40
C LEU A 87 -3.00 -9.59 -3.03
N LEU A 88 -4.19 -9.57 -2.43
CA LEU A 88 -5.40 -10.17 -3.01
C LEU A 88 -5.71 -9.54 -4.36
N GLY A 89 -5.56 -8.21 -4.47
CA GLY A 89 -5.73 -7.50 -5.72
C GLY A 89 -4.76 -7.99 -6.81
N LEU A 90 -3.50 -8.22 -6.46
CA LEU A 90 -2.48 -8.77 -7.37
C LEU A 90 -2.72 -10.24 -7.75
N GLU A 91 -3.37 -11.03 -6.89
CA GLU A 91 -3.77 -12.40 -7.21
C GLU A 91 -4.96 -12.40 -8.17
N LEU A 92 -5.97 -11.54 -7.93
CA LEU A 92 -7.10 -11.32 -8.84
C LEU A 92 -6.67 -10.93 -10.25
N ARG A 93 -5.53 -10.21 -10.36
CA ARG A 93 -4.93 -9.87 -11.65
C ARG A 93 -4.69 -11.09 -12.54
N LYS A 94 -4.36 -12.26 -11.97
CA LYS A 94 -4.13 -13.49 -12.74
C LYS A 94 -5.41 -13.96 -13.41
N LEU A 95 -6.52 -14.02 -12.65
CA LEU A 95 -7.85 -14.36 -13.14
C LEU A 95 -8.31 -13.38 -14.24
N ILE A 96 -8.12 -12.08 -13.98
CA ILE A 96 -8.48 -11.02 -14.95
C ILE A 96 -7.63 -11.14 -16.22
N PHE A 97 -6.35 -11.53 -16.13
CA PHE A 97 -5.51 -11.70 -17.31
C PHE A 97 -5.98 -12.86 -18.19
N GLU A 98 -6.34 -13.99 -17.59
CA GLU A 98 -6.78 -15.19 -18.32
C GLU A 98 -8.08 -14.94 -19.08
N GLU A 99 -8.99 -14.18 -18.49
CA GLU A 99 -10.35 -14.02 -19.00
C GLU A 99 -10.53 -12.74 -19.84
N TRP A 100 -9.75 -11.68 -19.57
CA TRP A 100 -9.92 -10.35 -20.19
C TRP A 100 -8.64 -9.78 -20.83
N GLY A 101 -7.50 -10.46 -20.68
CA GLY A 101 -6.24 -10.07 -21.30
C GLY A 101 -5.52 -8.87 -20.65
N LYS A 102 -4.42 -8.47 -21.29
CA LYS A 102 -3.43 -7.53 -20.73
C LYS A 102 -3.96 -6.11 -20.51
N THR A 103 -4.81 -5.62 -21.41
CA THR A 103 -5.33 -4.25 -21.36
C THR A 103 -6.19 -4.05 -20.11
N VAL A 104 -7.07 -5.01 -19.82
CA VAL A 104 -7.98 -4.95 -18.66
C VAL A 104 -7.20 -5.09 -17.35
N VAL A 105 -6.19 -5.96 -17.32
CA VAL A 105 -5.24 -6.03 -16.19
C VAL A 105 -4.58 -4.70 -15.90
N THR A 106 -4.15 -3.98 -16.94
CA THR A 106 -3.47 -2.70 -16.77
C THR A 106 -4.39 -1.65 -16.19
N VAL A 107 -5.63 -1.57 -16.68
CA VAL A 107 -6.64 -0.64 -16.14
C VAL A 107 -6.95 -1.00 -14.67
N TYR A 108 -7.17 -2.29 -14.39
CA TYR A 108 -7.46 -2.78 -13.05
C TYR A 108 -6.34 -2.46 -12.05
N THR A 109 -5.08 -2.79 -12.37
CA THR A 109 -3.96 -2.53 -11.46
C THR A 109 -3.71 -1.04 -11.25
N THR A 110 -3.97 -0.21 -12.27
CA THR A 110 -3.88 1.25 -12.16
C THR A 110 -4.94 1.80 -11.20
N ILE A 111 -6.20 1.32 -11.30
CA ILE A 111 -7.27 1.69 -10.38
C ILE A 111 -6.96 1.23 -8.95
N LEU A 112 -6.47 -0.01 -8.79
CA LEU A 112 -6.04 -0.56 -7.51
C LEU A 112 -4.93 0.32 -6.88
N GLY A 113 -3.94 0.69 -7.67
CA GLY A 113 -2.84 1.58 -7.24
C GLY A 113 -3.32 2.98 -6.85
N LEU A 114 -4.23 3.57 -7.63
CA LEU A 114 -4.88 4.85 -7.31
C LEU A 114 -5.63 4.80 -5.97
N ALA A 115 -6.41 3.74 -5.75
CA ALA A 115 -7.17 3.55 -4.52
C ALA A 115 -6.24 3.45 -3.30
N LEU A 116 -5.14 2.71 -3.41
CA LEU A 116 -4.17 2.57 -2.33
C LEU A 116 -3.41 3.88 -2.07
N GLY A 117 -3.03 4.61 -3.12
CA GLY A 117 -2.42 5.94 -3.00
C GLY A 117 -3.32 6.93 -2.25
N LEU A 118 -4.62 6.91 -2.55
CA LEU A 118 -5.63 7.72 -1.85
C LEU A 118 -5.79 7.33 -0.38
N ILE A 119 -5.84 6.03 -0.08
CA ILE A 119 -5.94 5.53 1.30
C ILE A 119 -4.73 5.99 2.13
N VAL A 120 -3.52 5.89 1.57
CA VAL A 120 -2.29 6.32 2.24
C VAL A 120 -2.27 7.83 2.45
N ALA A 121 -2.69 8.62 1.46
CA ALA A 121 -2.81 10.07 1.58
C ALA A 121 -3.77 10.48 2.72
N TYR A 122 -4.93 9.80 2.80
CA TYR A 122 -5.92 10.04 3.83
C TYR A 122 -5.42 9.66 5.23
N GLN A 123 -4.67 8.56 5.36
CA GLN A 123 -4.07 8.15 6.62
C GLN A 123 -3.00 9.13 7.10
N ARG A 124 -2.14 9.61 6.20
CA ARG A 124 -1.11 10.61 6.52
C ARG A 124 -1.73 11.88 7.10
N HIS A 125 -2.80 12.36 6.48
CA HIS A 125 -3.53 13.54 6.95
C HIS A 125 -4.24 13.31 8.29
N SER A 126 -4.76 12.11 8.53
CA SER A 126 -5.44 11.77 9.79
C SER A 126 -4.48 11.70 10.98
N VAL A 127 -3.26 11.19 10.77
CA VAL A 127 -2.22 11.08 11.81
C VAL A 127 -1.70 12.46 12.23
N GLU A 128 -1.46 13.38 11.27
CA GLU A 128 -0.98 14.73 11.59
C GLU A 128 -2.02 15.57 12.37
N LYS A 129 -3.31 15.25 12.22
CA LYS A 129 -4.40 15.93 12.95
C LYS A 129 -4.45 15.54 14.44
N ILE A 130 -3.90 14.38 14.79
CA ILE A 130 -3.83 13.87 16.17
C ILE A 130 -2.60 14.44 16.89
N GLU A 131 -1.48 14.62 16.19
CA GLU A 131 -0.23 15.17 16.74
C GLU A 131 -0.30 16.70 17.02
N LYS A 132 -1.31 17.39 16.49
CA LYS A 132 -1.57 18.82 16.72
C LYS A 132 -2.60 19.10 17.85
N ARG A 133 -3.07 18.08 18.58
CA ARG A 133 -3.91 18.25 19.79
C ARG A 133 -3.11 17.94 21.04
#